data_AF-A0A933XES2-F1
#
_entry.id   AF-A0A933XES2-F1
#
_cell.length_a   1.000
_cell.length_b   1.000
_cell.length_c   1.000
_cell.angle_alpha   90.00
_cell.angle_beta   90.00
_cell.angle_gamma   90.00
#
_symmetry.space_group_name_H-M   'P 1'
#
loop_
_entity.id
_entity.type
_entity.pdbx_description
1 polymer ?
#
loop_
_entity_poly.entity_id
_entity_poly.type
_entity_poly.pdbx_seq_one_letter_code
_entity_poly.pdbx_strand_id
1 'polypeptide(L)'
;MKKYYLLFIALALLLSACGKKDDANKVINSAKGEFRWMESISPDKIPVMQIKGMINGKPVNIEYVNFEKWRGSGDNVINFSDKKPKQNCGFIENDMAFHLTRASGDFDEGEFVKENFNKNIDGYSAEFHYYSDNTIKKVSVPWNCVLKITEIDDKVVKGKIAVCFKDEAKSWLAGTFEAVRCNN
;
A
#
# COMPACT_ATOMS: atom_id res chain seq x y z
N MET A 1 -19.42 52.93 52.17
CA MET A 1 -18.24 52.28 51.56
C MET A 1 -17.89 53.01 50.27
N LYS A 2 -16.59 53.28 50.05
CA LYS A 2 -15.95 54.23 49.10
C LYS A 2 -16.35 53.97 47.63
N LYS A 3 -16.88 54.93 46.86
CA LYS A 3 -16.28 56.03 46.05
C LYS A 3 -15.29 55.61 44.92
N TYR A 4 -15.82 55.70 43.69
CA TYR A 4 -15.29 56.13 42.37
C TYR A 4 -13.78 56.15 42.02
N TYR A 5 -13.52 55.59 40.82
CA TYR A 5 -12.69 56.05 39.67
C TYR A 5 -11.40 56.86 39.87
N LEU A 6 -10.32 56.36 39.28
CA LEU A 6 -9.24 57.05 38.51
C LEU A 6 -8.21 55.94 38.14
N LEU A 7 -7.39 55.93 37.09
CA LEU A 7 -7.19 56.56 35.77
C LEU A 7 -5.74 56.15 35.38
N PHE A 8 -5.37 56.20 34.09
CA PHE A 8 -4.03 56.04 33.47
C PHE A 8 -3.55 54.60 33.23
N ILE A 9 -3.53 54.08 31.99
CA ILE A 9 -2.77 54.46 30.77
C ILE A 9 -1.27 54.56 31.03
N ALA A 10 -0.53 53.53 30.58
CA ALA A 10 0.75 53.63 29.85
C ALA A 10 1.29 52.19 29.66
N LEU A 11 1.43 51.70 28.42
CA LEU A 11 2.66 51.83 27.62
C LEU A 11 3.70 50.79 28.09
N ALA A 12 4.31 49.92 27.32
CA ALA A 12 4.19 49.47 25.94
C ALA A 12 5.14 48.26 25.81
N LEU A 13 4.92 47.46 24.77
CA LEU A 13 5.93 46.94 23.85
C LEU A 13 7.14 46.11 24.36
N LEU A 14 7.28 44.98 23.65
CA LEU A 14 8.49 44.18 23.32
C LEU A 14 8.88 43.17 24.41
N LEU A 15 9.03 41.87 24.10
CA LEU A 15 9.95 41.27 23.13
C LEU A 15 9.31 39.98 22.54
N SER A 16 9.17 39.85 21.23
CA SER A 16 10.17 39.26 20.32
C SER A 16 10.57 37.82 20.68
N ALA A 17 9.86 36.85 20.12
CA ALA A 17 10.44 35.56 19.74
C ALA A 17 9.84 35.11 18.41
N CYS A 18 10.46 35.61 17.34
CA CYS A 18 10.39 35.04 16.00
C CYS A 18 10.98 33.62 16.07
N GLY A 19 10.14 32.60 15.96
CA GLY A 19 10.53 31.22 15.74
C GLY A 19 9.87 30.75 14.46
N LYS A 20 10.69 30.56 13.43
CA LYS A 20 10.31 30.19 12.07
C LYS A 20 9.41 28.96 12.03
N LYS A 21 8.53 28.94 11.02
CA LYS A 21 8.05 27.70 10.38
C LYS A 21 9.25 26.77 10.20
N ASP A 22 9.14 25.57 10.74
CA ASP A 22 9.55 24.37 10.02
C ASP A 22 8.51 23.32 10.36
N ASP A 23 7.67 23.03 9.36
CA ASP A 23 7.04 21.73 9.19
C ASP A 23 8.16 20.69 9.20
N ALA A 24 8.60 20.33 10.40
CA ALA A 24 9.40 19.14 10.61
C ALA A 24 8.44 17.98 10.36
N ASN A 25 8.30 17.62 9.08
CA ASN A 25 8.24 16.25 8.63
C ASN A 25 9.14 15.47 9.58
N LYS A 26 8.52 14.83 10.58
CA LYS A 26 9.15 13.78 11.33
C LYS A 26 9.45 12.73 10.30
N VAL A 27 10.65 12.79 9.73
CA VAL A 27 11.31 11.68 9.09
C VAL A 27 11.38 10.65 10.20
N ILE A 28 10.35 9.82 10.27
CA ILE A 28 10.42 8.55 10.95
C ILE A 28 11.49 7.83 10.14
N ASN A 29 12.72 7.86 10.65
CA ASN A 29 13.74 6.89 10.32
C ASN A 29 13.09 5.55 10.58
N SER A 30 12.52 4.97 9.52
CA SER A 30 11.94 3.64 9.54
C SER A 30 13.07 2.73 9.96
N ALA A 31 12.96 2.17 11.16
CA ALA A 31 13.78 1.04 11.55
C ALA A 31 13.77 0.04 10.37
N LYS A 32 14.95 -0.50 10.03
CA LYS A 32 15.08 -1.57 9.02
C LYS A 32 14.01 -2.63 9.30
N GLY A 33 12.98 -2.72 8.45
CA GLY A 33 12.05 -3.85 8.42
C GLY A 33 10.60 -3.63 8.88
N GLU A 34 10.13 -2.39 9.09
CA GLU A 34 8.70 -2.14 9.36
C GLU A 34 8.07 -1.16 8.36
N PHE A 35 7.02 -1.61 7.68
CA PHE A 35 6.15 -0.79 6.85
C PHE A 35 4.90 -0.38 7.62
N ARG A 36 4.35 0.78 7.29
CA ARG A 36 3.08 1.28 7.83
C ARG A 36 2.27 1.84 6.69
N TRP A 37 0.95 1.80 6.85
CA TRP A 37 0.03 2.42 5.91
C TRP A 37 0.33 3.91 5.73
N MET A 38 0.26 4.40 4.49
CA MET A 38 0.55 5.78 4.13
C MET A 38 -0.43 6.28 3.06
N GLU A 39 -0.80 7.56 3.12
CA GLU A 39 -1.68 8.19 2.12
C GLU A 39 -0.98 8.46 0.78
N SER A 40 0.33 8.69 0.85
CA SER A 40 1.22 8.87 -0.29
C SER A 40 2.41 7.93 -0.17
N ILE A 41 2.88 7.37 -1.28
CA ILE A 41 3.99 6.42 -1.31
C ILE A 41 4.96 6.70 -2.46
N SER A 42 6.25 6.56 -2.18
CA SER A 42 7.34 6.76 -3.13
C SER A 42 8.28 5.56 -3.18
N PRO A 43 9.07 5.37 -4.26
CA PRO A 43 9.90 4.18 -4.46
C PRO A 43 10.93 3.88 -3.35
N ASP A 44 11.41 4.91 -2.65
CA ASP A 44 12.33 4.79 -1.51
C ASP A 44 11.65 4.23 -0.25
N LYS A 45 10.31 4.19 -0.21
CA LYS A 45 9.51 3.69 0.93
C LYS A 45 9.21 2.20 0.88
N ILE A 46 9.57 1.50 -0.20
CA ILE A 46 9.35 0.06 -0.27
C ILE A 46 10.38 -0.63 0.63
N PRO A 47 9.96 -1.33 1.71
CA PRO A 47 10.88 -1.99 2.61
C PRO A 47 11.58 -3.15 1.91
N VAL A 48 12.86 -3.35 2.21
CA VAL A 48 13.60 -4.55 1.81
C VAL A 48 13.43 -5.60 2.90
N MET A 49 12.27 -6.26 2.90
CA MET A 49 11.87 -7.30 3.86
C MET A 49 10.99 -8.34 3.15
N GLN A 50 10.85 -9.54 3.71
CA GLN A 50 9.85 -10.50 3.22
C GLN A 50 8.46 -9.86 3.15
N ILE A 51 7.70 -10.16 2.09
CA ILE A 51 6.34 -9.65 1.89
C ILE A 51 5.46 -9.90 3.14
N LYS A 52 4.77 -8.85 3.60
CA LYS A 52 3.80 -8.90 4.70
C LYS A 52 2.55 -8.12 4.32
N GLY A 53 1.41 -8.56 4.82
CA GLY A 53 0.13 -7.89 4.62
C GLY A 53 -0.61 -7.61 5.92
N MET A 54 -1.46 -6.59 5.89
CA MET A 54 -2.46 -6.28 6.89
C MET A 54 -3.80 -6.11 6.17
N ILE A 55 -4.80 -6.90 6.55
CA ILE A 55 -6.16 -6.81 6.01
C ILE A 55 -7.11 -6.59 7.19
N ASN A 56 -7.94 -5.55 7.12
CA ASN A 56 -8.92 -5.23 8.14
C ASN A 56 -8.30 -5.17 9.56
N GLY A 57 -7.13 -4.52 9.68
CA GLY A 57 -6.39 -4.39 10.94
C GLY A 57 -5.73 -5.67 11.46
N LYS A 58 -5.77 -6.80 10.72
CA LYS A 58 -5.16 -8.07 11.10
C LYS A 58 -4.00 -8.44 10.18
N PRO A 59 -2.91 -9.03 10.71
CA PRO A 59 -1.82 -9.51 9.88
C PRO A 59 -2.27 -10.69 9.02
N VAL A 60 -1.79 -10.72 7.79
CA VAL A 60 -1.99 -11.82 6.84
C VAL A 60 -0.62 -12.40 6.48
N ASN A 61 -0.49 -13.72 6.62
CA ASN A 61 0.70 -14.44 6.20
C ASN A 61 0.55 -14.80 4.73
N ILE A 62 1.40 -14.25 3.86
CA ILE A 62 1.36 -14.56 2.43
C ILE A 62 2.14 -15.85 2.18
N GLU A 63 1.43 -16.90 1.79
CA GLU A 63 1.99 -18.23 1.53
C GLU A 63 2.34 -18.46 0.06
N TYR A 64 1.66 -17.74 -0.84
CA TYR A 64 1.84 -17.90 -2.27
C TYR A 64 1.72 -16.57 -2.98
N VAL A 65 2.62 -16.36 -3.94
CA VAL A 65 2.57 -15.23 -4.87
C VAL A 65 2.63 -15.78 -6.27
N ASN A 66 1.69 -15.38 -7.12
CA ASN A 66 1.71 -15.71 -8.54
C ASN A 66 1.51 -14.48 -9.41
N PHE A 67 2.10 -14.55 -10.59
CA PHE A 67 1.95 -13.61 -11.67
C PHE A 67 1.21 -14.32 -12.78
N GLU A 68 -0.07 -14.00 -12.97
CA GLU A 68 -0.96 -14.73 -13.86
C GLU A 68 -1.40 -13.87 -15.03
N LYS A 69 -1.29 -14.42 -16.24
CA LYS A 69 -1.90 -13.84 -17.44
C LYS A 69 -3.20 -14.57 -17.74
N TRP A 70 -4.33 -13.89 -17.62
CA TRP A 70 -5.65 -14.45 -17.90
C TRP A 70 -5.92 -14.43 -19.40
N ARG A 71 -5.89 -15.60 -20.06
CA ARG A 71 -6.05 -15.73 -21.52
C ARG A 71 -7.32 -15.10 -22.09
N GLY A 72 -8.42 -15.14 -21.32
CA GLY A 72 -9.72 -14.64 -21.78
C GLY A 72 -9.79 -13.12 -21.90
N SER A 73 -9.30 -12.39 -20.90
CA SER A 73 -9.33 -10.92 -20.86
C SER A 73 -8.02 -10.27 -21.32
N GLY A 74 -6.93 -11.03 -21.34
CA GLY A 74 -5.58 -10.51 -21.55
C GLY A 74 -5.05 -9.75 -20.33
N ASP A 75 -5.73 -9.83 -19.19
CA ASP A 75 -5.30 -9.17 -17.96
C ASP A 75 -4.08 -9.87 -17.37
N ASN A 76 -3.17 -9.10 -16.80
CA ASN A 76 -2.10 -9.62 -15.96
C ASN A 76 -2.39 -9.29 -14.50
N VAL A 77 -2.26 -10.27 -13.62
CA VAL A 77 -2.59 -10.15 -12.20
C VAL A 77 -1.41 -10.60 -11.38
N ILE A 78 -0.97 -9.75 -10.45
CA ILE A 78 -0.09 -10.17 -9.36
C ILE A 78 -0.97 -10.47 -8.16
N ASN A 79 -0.99 -11.72 -7.74
CA ASN A 79 -1.77 -12.18 -6.59
C ASN A 79 -0.85 -12.54 -5.43
N PHE A 80 -1.22 -12.09 -4.23
CA PHE A 80 -0.57 -12.40 -2.96
C PHE A 80 -1.60 -13.04 -2.04
N SER A 81 -1.50 -14.36 -1.88
CA SER A 81 -2.50 -15.17 -1.20
C SER A 81 -1.99 -15.73 0.13
N ASP A 82 -2.88 -15.84 1.10
CA ASP A 82 -2.64 -16.56 2.35
C ASP A 82 -2.70 -18.09 2.21
N LYS A 83 -2.97 -18.60 1.01
CA LYS A 83 -3.03 -20.02 0.71
C LYS A 83 -2.22 -20.38 -0.51
N LYS A 84 -1.64 -21.57 -0.48
CA LYS A 84 -0.98 -22.17 -1.63
C LYS A 84 -1.90 -23.18 -2.34
N PRO A 85 -2.01 -23.16 -3.68
CA PRO A 85 -2.79 -24.15 -4.40
C PRO A 85 -2.12 -25.53 -4.34
N LYS A 86 -2.93 -26.60 -4.44
CA LYS A 86 -2.42 -27.98 -4.48
C LYS A 86 -1.54 -28.26 -5.70
N GLN A 87 -1.90 -27.66 -6.83
CA GLN A 87 -1.14 -27.73 -8.08
C GLN A 87 -0.52 -26.37 -8.33
N ASN A 88 0.71 -26.34 -8.84
CA ASN A 88 1.34 -25.07 -9.20
C ASN A 88 0.51 -24.34 -10.26
N CYS A 89 0.28 -23.04 -10.08
CA CYS A 89 -0.64 -22.24 -10.90
C CYS A 89 -2.10 -22.72 -10.89
N GLY A 90 -2.47 -23.57 -9.93
CA GLY A 90 -3.85 -23.99 -9.72
C GLY A 90 -4.70 -22.90 -9.07
N PHE A 91 -6.00 -23.03 -9.21
CA PHE A 91 -6.98 -22.14 -8.59
C PHE A 91 -6.93 -22.20 -7.06
N ILE A 92 -7.08 -21.05 -6.42
CA ILE A 92 -7.18 -20.92 -4.96
C ILE A 92 -8.60 -20.43 -4.66
N GLU A 93 -9.27 -21.12 -3.74
CA GLU A 93 -10.61 -20.75 -3.30
C GLU A 93 -10.59 -20.19 -1.88
N ASN A 94 -11.42 -19.17 -1.67
CA ASN A 94 -11.70 -18.60 -0.36
C ASN A 94 -10.42 -18.16 0.36
N ASP A 95 -9.45 -17.54 -0.30
CA ASP A 95 -8.24 -17.01 0.32
C ASP A 95 -8.39 -15.56 0.75
N MET A 96 -7.60 -15.16 1.74
CA MET A 96 -7.32 -13.75 1.97
C MET A 96 -6.19 -13.35 1.03
N ALA A 97 -6.49 -12.42 0.13
CA ALA A 97 -5.60 -12.10 -0.97
C ALA A 97 -5.49 -10.61 -1.22
N PHE A 98 -4.39 -10.21 -1.85
CA PHE A 98 -4.26 -8.91 -2.51
C PHE A 98 -4.06 -9.15 -4.00
N HIS A 99 -4.81 -8.43 -4.84
CA HIS A 99 -4.64 -8.46 -6.29
C HIS A 99 -4.24 -7.08 -6.78
N LEU A 100 -3.22 -7.04 -7.63
CA LEU A 100 -2.90 -5.90 -8.48
C LEU A 100 -3.06 -6.35 -9.93
N THR A 101 -3.98 -5.73 -10.66
CA THR A 101 -4.33 -6.09 -12.03
C THR A 101 -3.90 -5.00 -12.99
N ARG A 102 -3.29 -5.42 -14.12
CA ARG A 102 -3.07 -4.63 -15.31
C ARG A 102 -4.02 -5.15 -16.40
N ALA A 103 -5.03 -4.35 -16.72
CA ALA A 103 -6.06 -4.71 -17.69
C ALA A 103 -5.50 -4.70 -19.12
N SER A 104 -5.72 -5.80 -19.86
CA SER A 104 -5.32 -5.95 -21.27
C SER A 104 -3.90 -5.47 -21.61
N GLY A 105 -2.94 -5.70 -20.70
CA GLY A 105 -1.55 -5.28 -20.85
C GLY A 105 -0.63 -6.02 -19.90
N ASP A 106 0.68 -5.94 -20.13
CA ASP A 106 1.69 -6.63 -19.31
C ASP A 106 2.28 -5.69 -18.24
N PHE A 107 2.84 -6.28 -17.18
CA PHE A 107 3.75 -5.55 -16.30
C PHE A 107 5.17 -5.70 -16.86
N ASP A 108 5.85 -4.57 -17.05
CA ASP A 108 7.25 -4.53 -17.50
C ASP A 108 8.22 -4.49 -16.31
N GLU A 109 9.47 -4.89 -16.56
CA GLU A 109 10.56 -4.59 -15.63
C GLU A 109 10.69 -3.08 -15.40
N GLY A 110 11.01 -2.68 -14.17
CA GLY A 110 11.14 -1.29 -13.79
C GLY A 110 10.15 -0.87 -12.71
N GLU A 111 9.89 0.44 -12.64
CA GLU A 111 9.12 1.07 -11.56
C GLU A 111 7.74 1.53 -12.04
N PHE A 112 6.72 1.12 -11.30
CA PHE A 112 5.34 1.59 -11.43
C PHE A 112 4.96 2.38 -10.17
N VAL A 113 4.45 3.60 -10.34
CA VAL A 113 4.13 4.51 -9.21
C VAL A 113 2.72 5.11 -9.35
N LYS A 114 1.82 4.63 -8.49
CA LYS A 114 0.57 5.31 -8.13
C LYS A 114 0.74 5.97 -6.76
N GLU A 115 1.32 7.17 -6.77
CA GLU A 115 1.78 7.85 -5.55
C GLU A 115 0.68 8.03 -4.49
N ASN A 116 -0.53 8.44 -4.87
CA ASN A 116 -1.61 8.72 -3.92
C ASN A 116 -2.96 8.15 -4.39
N PHE A 117 -3.95 8.16 -3.48
CA PHE A 117 -5.27 7.58 -3.71
C PHE A 117 -6.05 8.24 -4.86
N ASN A 118 -5.87 9.55 -5.05
CA ASN A 118 -6.65 10.35 -6.01
C ASN A 118 -6.05 10.32 -7.42
N LYS A 119 -4.78 9.92 -7.58
CA LYS A 119 -4.14 9.76 -8.89
C LYS A 119 -4.84 8.64 -9.66
N ASN A 120 -5.49 8.97 -10.77
CA ASN A 120 -5.99 7.95 -11.69
C ASN A 120 -4.83 7.33 -12.48
N ILE A 121 -4.88 6.02 -12.73
CA ILE A 121 -3.97 5.32 -13.62
C ILE A 121 -4.79 4.34 -14.46
N ASP A 122 -4.81 4.58 -15.75
CA ASP A 122 -5.64 3.83 -16.68
C ASP A 122 -5.17 2.38 -16.81
N GLY A 123 -6.14 1.47 -16.80
CA GLY A 123 -5.91 0.02 -16.94
C GLY A 123 -5.20 -0.61 -15.76
N TYR A 124 -5.19 0.00 -14.57
CA TYR A 124 -4.72 -0.64 -13.34
C TYR A 124 -5.83 -0.64 -12.29
N SER A 125 -5.97 -1.76 -11.59
CA SER A 125 -6.86 -1.88 -10.44
C SER A 125 -6.19 -2.67 -9.33
N ALA A 126 -6.60 -2.42 -8.09
CA ALA A 126 -6.19 -3.21 -6.96
C ALA A 126 -7.39 -3.50 -6.07
N GLU A 127 -7.35 -4.66 -5.43
CA GLU A 127 -8.37 -5.13 -4.49
C GLU A 127 -7.75 -6.05 -3.46
N PHE A 128 -8.49 -6.30 -2.38
CA PHE A 128 -8.14 -7.33 -1.42
C PHE A 128 -9.37 -8.13 -1.00
N HIS A 129 -9.15 -9.37 -0.59
CA HIS A 129 -10.18 -10.31 -0.18
C HIS A 129 -10.03 -10.63 1.30
N TYR A 130 -11.14 -10.73 2.02
CA TYR A 130 -11.12 -11.06 3.45
C TYR A 130 -12.38 -11.79 3.89
N TYR A 131 -12.26 -12.55 4.98
CA TYR A 131 -13.40 -13.24 5.57
C TYR A 131 -14.24 -12.34 6.46
N SER A 132 -15.56 -12.36 6.24
CA SER A 132 -16.58 -11.82 7.14
C SER A 132 -17.69 -12.84 7.22
N ASP A 133 -17.99 -13.32 8.43
CA ASP A 133 -19.11 -14.25 8.68
C ASP A 133 -19.06 -15.50 7.78
N ASN A 134 -17.87 -16.11 7.68
CA ASN A 134 -17.55 -17.27 6.82
C ASN A 134 -17.75 -17.06 5.31
N THR A 135 -18.00 -15.82 4.87
CA THR A 135 -18.10 -15.46 3.46
C THR A 135 -16.88 -14.65 3.05
N ILE A 136 -16.32 -14.94 1.88
CA ILE A 136 -15.26 -14.12 1.32
C ILE A 136 -15.86 -12.82 0.77
N LYS A 137 -15.30 -11.69 1.20
CA LYS A 137 -15.64 -10.36 0.70
C LYS A 137 -14.49 -9.81 -0.11
N LYS A 138 -14.81 -9.28 -1.29
CA LYS A 138 -13.89 -8.54 -2.16
C LYS A 138 -14.06 -7.05 -1.94
N VAL A 139 -12.96 -6.34 -1.73
CA VAL A 139 -12.94 -4.90 -1.47
C VAL A 139 -12.15 -4.19 -2.55
N SER A 140 -12.82 -3.30 -3.26
CA SER A 140 -12.22 -2.40 -4.26
C SER A 140 -12.46 -0.97 -3.82
N VAL A 141 -11.43 -0.35 -3.24
CA VAL A 141 -11.43 1.03 -2.74
C VAL A 141 -10.26 1.80 -3.37
N PRO A 142 -10.23 3.15 -3.29
CA PRO A 142 -9.06 3.90 -3.74
C PRO A 142 -7.77 3.38 -3.10
N TRP A 143 -6.70 3.28 -3.87
CA TRP A 143 -5.44 2.66 -3.45
C TRP A 143 -4.24 3.46 -3.96
N ASN A 144 -3.08 3.31 -3.34
CA ASN A 144 -1.80 3.83 -3.83
C ASN A 144 -0.82 2.66 -3.91
N CYS A 145 0.22 2.77 -4.73
CA CYS A 145 1.17 1.68 -4.91
C CYS A 145 2.50 2.19 -5.44
N VAL A 146 3.57 1.57 -4.96
CA VAL A 146 4.79 1.44 -5.77
C VAL A 146 5.09 -0.03 -5.95
N LEU A 147 5.32 -0.41 -7.21
CA LEU A 147 5.80 -1.72 -7.60
C LEU A 147 7.13 -1.51 -8.32
N LYS A 148 8.14 -2.29 -7.95
CA LYS A 148 9.39 -2.39 -8.70
C LYS A 148 9.63 -3.85 -9.06
N ILE A 149 9.49 -4.17 -10.34
CA ILE A 149 9.86 -5.47 -10.87
C ILE A 149 11.34 -5.40 -11.26
N THR A 150 12.13 -6.33 -10.73
CA THR A 150 13.57 -6.37 -10.94
C THR A 150 14.01 -7.47 -11.89
N GLU A 151 13.15 -8.47 -12.11
CA GLU A 151 13.44 -9.62 -12.96
C GLU A 151 12.12 -10.24 -13.43
N ILE A 152 11.99 -10.47 -14.74
CA ILE A 152 10.94 -11.29 -15.35
C ILE A 152 11.61 -12.40 -16.16
N ASP A 153 11.44 -13.65 -15.74
CA ASP A 153 11.86 -14.82 -16.51
C ASP A 153 10.68 -15.75 -16.85
N ASP A 154 10.96 -16.91 -17.45
CA ASP A 154 9.95 -17.86 -17.89
C ASP A 154 9.18 -18.53 -16.74
N LYS A 155 9.74 -18.53 -15.52
CA LYS A 155 9.23 -19.26 -14.35
C LYS A 155 8.79 -18.35 -13.21
N VAL A 156 9.46 -17.22 -13.02
CA VAL A 156 9.28 -16.34 -11.88
C VAL A 156 9.34 -14.87 -12.27
N VAL A 157 8.67 -14.05 -11.45
CA VAL A 157 8.78 -12.59 -11.45
C VAL A 157 9.23 -12.16 -10.07
N LYS A 158 10.34 -11.43 -9.99
CA LYS A 158 10.88 -10.92 -8.72
C LYS A 158 10.72 -9.42 -8.63
N GLY A 159 10.48 -8.94 -7.43
CA GLY A 159 10.39 -7.51 -7.21
C GLY A 159 10.14 -7.14 -5.77
N LYS A 160 9.71 -5.89 -5.60
CA LYS A 160 9.24 -5.36 -4.34
C LYS A 160 8.02 -4.49 -4.58
N ILE A 161 7.09 -4.54 -3.65
CA ILE A 161 5.83 -3.81 -3.73
C ILE A 161 5.55 -3.15 -2.39
N ALA A 162 4.86 -2.03 -2.44
CA ALA A 162 4.09 -1.52 -1.32
C ALA A 162 2.78 -0.94 -1.88
N VAL A 163 1.65 -1.39 -1.34
CA VAL A 163 0.31 -0.97 -1.74
C VAL A 163 -0.52 -0.69 -0.49
N CYS A 164 -1.21 0.46 -0.46
CA CYS A 164 -2.14 0.82 0.60
C CYS A 164 -3.53 1.02 0.03
N PHE A 165 -4.54 0.63 0.79
CA PHE A 165 -5.95 0.78 0.45
C PHE A 165 -6.59 1.83 1.35
N LYS A 166 -7.44 2.69 0.80
CA LYS A 166 -8.15 3.73 1.53
C LYS A 166 -9.44 3.19 2.16
N ASP A 167 -9.31 2.09 2.90
CA ASP A 167 -10.34 1.54 3.78
C ASP A 167 -10.16 2.10 5.21
N GLU A 168 -11.21 2.02 6.03
CA GLU A 168 -11.18 2.51 7.41
C GLU A 168 -10.13 1.79 8.26
N ALA A 169 -9.92 0.50 7.97
CA ALA A 169 -8.99 -0.36 8.68
C ALA A 169 -7.54 -0.25 8.19
N LYS A 170 -7.26 0.59 7.19
CA LYS A 170 -5.92 0.88 6.67
C LYS A 170 -5.16 -0.37 6.24
N SER A 171 -5.77 -1.15 5.36
CA SER A 171 -5.20 -2.38 4.79
C SER A 171 -4.02 -2.06 3.86
N TRP A 172 -2.99 -2.89 3.90
CA TRP A 172 -1.76 -2.72 3.11
C TRP A 172 -1.00 -4.02 2.89
N LEU A 173 -0.15 -4.05 1.87
CA LEU A 173 0.82 -5.12 1.59
C LEU A 173 2.16 -4.48 1.21
N ALA A 174 3.27 -4.95 1.79
CA ALA A 174 4.60 -4.42 1.47
C ALA A 174 5.74 -5.43 1.68
N GLY A 175 6.78 -5.32 0.85
CA GLY A 175 8.00 -6.13 0.92
C GLY A 175 8.49 -6.63 -0.45
N THR A 176 9.48 -7.50 -0.42
CA THR A 176 10.05 -8.20 -1.56
C THR A 176 9.29 -9.50 -1.83
N PHE A 177 9.11 -9.85 -3.09
CA PHE A 177 8.42 -11.06 -3.51
C PHE A 177 9.16 -11.78 -4.63
N GLU A 178 8.92 -13.08 -4.71
CA GLU A 178 9.16 -13.92 -5.88
C GLU A 178 7.82 -14.59 -6.21
N ALA A 179 7.29 -14.28 -7.39
CA ALA A 179 6.00 -14.75 -7.84
C ALA A 179 6.21 -15.84 -8.89
N VAL A 180 5.47 -16.95 -8.78
CA VAL A 180 5.45 -17.97 -9.84
C VAL A 180 4.72 -17.41 -11.06
N ARG A 181 5.32 -17.52 -12.24
CA ARG A 181 4.69 -17.12 -13.49
C ARG A 181 3.72 -18.19 -13.97
N CYS A 182 2.46 -17.80 -14.14
CA CYS A 182 1.35 -18.67 -14.50
C CYS A 182 0.69 -18.18 -15.79
N ASN A 183 0.56 -19.09 -16.77
CA ASN A 183 -0.05 -18.79 -18.06
C ASN A 183 -1.38 -19.55 -18.18
N ASN A 184 -2.44 -18.98 -17.62
CA ASN A 184 -3.76 -19.63 -17.52
C ASN A 184 -4.75 -19.15 -18.57
#